data_AF-A0A7S4E9N2-F1
#
_entry.id   AF-A0A7S4E9N2-F1
#
_cell.length_a   1.000
_cell.length_b   1.000
_cell.length_c   1.000
_cell.angle_alpha   90.00
_cell.angle_beta   90.00
_cell.angle_gamma   90.00
#
_symmetry.space_group_name_H-M   'P 1'
#
loop_
_entity.id
_entity.type
_entity.pdbx_description
1 polymer ?
#
loop_
_entity_poly.entity_id
_entity_poly.type
_entity_poly.pdbx_seq_one_letter_code
_entity_poly.pdbx_strand_id
1 'polypeptide(L)'
;MGSKKLIAKLTTKLGRAPTADEVAKAKAKKEKKKAKRAAADDTPPPSKKAKTNGKAGKTDTAAWRKTHDVKVEPDDGSFAPQGTWREARSSVAEPLVAQCEGKGWASPTPVQAQCWPVLSQGRDVVAVAETGSGKTLAFGLPALSKFAADDAKAPRKNRQPAMLVLAPTRELACQSYEVLDEFCKIVGARCAVAYGGAPRHEQQRTLKNCAALVATPGRLKDFIDDGSLDQCTNQISRRFSAHGYIMTSTPSTRRLFDG
;
A
#
# COMPACT_ATOMS: atom_id res chain seq x y z
N MET A 1 -29.05 14.95 13.08
CA MET A 1 -29.58 15.77 11.96
C MET A 1 -30.04 15.01 10.70
N GLY A 2 -29.77 13.69 10.54
CA GLY A 2 -29.99 12.99 9.25
C GLY A 2 -31.40 12.43 8.96
N SER A 3 -32.21 12.08 9.97
CA SER A 3 -33.48 11.37 9.79
C SER A 3 -34.64 12.26 9.31
N LYS A 4 -34.78 13.48 9.85
CA LYS A 4 -35.85 14.42 9.46
C LYS A 4 -35.75 14.85 7.99
N LYS A 5 -34.53 15.10 7.48
CA LYS A 5 -34.29 15.43 6.05
C LYS A 5 -34.55 14.25 5.10
N LEU A 6 -34.40 13.01 5.55
CA LEU A 6 -34.65 11.82 4.72
C LEU A 6 -36.16 11.58 4.56
N ILE A 7 -36.91 11.72 5.65
CA ILE A 7 -38.37 11.58 5.66
C ILE A 7 -38.99 12.67 4.77
N ALA A 8 -38.59 13.93 4.92
CA ALA A 8 -39.09 15.03 4.08
C ALA A 8 -38.89 14.76 2.57
N LYS A 9 -37.71 14.26 2.17
CA LYS A 9 -37.43 13.91 0.76
C LYS A 9 -38.27 12.75 0.24
N LEU A 10 -38.58 11.77 1.09
CA LEU A 10 -39.43 10.64 0.70
C LEU A 10 -40.89 11.08 0.58
N THR A 11 -41.37 11.94 1.49
CA THR A 11 -42.72 12.51 1.43
C THR A 11 -42.95 13.32 0.15
N THR A 12 -42.00 14.19 -0.23
CA THR A 12 -42.09 14.95 -1.49
C THR A 12 -42.07 14.04 -2.73
N LYS A 13 -41.35 12.91 -2.66
CA LYS A 13 -41.25 11.97 -3.80
C LYS A 13 -42.47 11.07 -3.95
N LEU A 14 -43.09 10.67 -2.83
CA LEU A 14 -44.19 9.72 -2.81
C LEU A 14 -45.57 10.39 -2.75
N GLY A 15 -45.63 11.71 -2.51
CA GLY A 15 -46.88 12.46 -2.35
C GLY A 15 -47.68 12.11 -1.09
N ARG A 16 -47.20 11.17 -0.27
CA ARG A 16 -47.79 10.70 0.99
C ARG A 16 -46.70 10.47 2.04
N ALA A 17 -47.10 10.37 3.31
CA ALA A 17 -46.17 10.01 4.37
C ALA A 17 -45.58 8.59 4.13
N PRO A 18 -44.25 8.41 4.14
CA PRO A 18 -43.62 7.11 3.89
C PRO A 18 -43.85 6.14 5.05
N THR A 19 -43.99 4.86 4.75
CA THR A 19 -44.14 3.80 5.77
C THR A 19 -42.78 3.50 6.44
N ALA A 20 -42.83 2.84 7.61
CA ALA A 20 -41.61 2.50 8.37
C ALA A 20 -40.61 1.66 7.54
N ASP A 21 -41.10 0.73 6.72
CA ASP A 21 -40.29 -0.12 5.85
C ASP A 21 -39.61 0.67 4.71
N GLU A 22 -40.29 1.66 4.15
CA GLU A 22 -39.74 2.52 3.09
C GLU A 22 -38.60 3.39 3.65
N VAL A 23 -38.76 3.89 4.88
CA VAL A 23 -37.71 4.63 5.60
C VAL A 23 -36.52 3.73 5.94
N ALA A 24 -36.76 2.48 6.36
CA ALA A 24 -35.70 1.51 6.66
C ALA A 24 -34.88 1.14 5.42
N LYS A 25 -35.54 0.83 4.29
CA LYS A 25 -34.87 0.55 3.00
C LYS A 25 -34.06 1.74 2.50
N ALA A 26 -34.56 2.97 2.66
CA ALA A 26 -33.85 4.18 2.28
C ALA A 26 -32.62 4.45 3.15
N LYS A 27 -32.68 4.15 4.45
CA LYS A 27 -31.52 4.23 5.36
C LYS A 27 -30.45 3.20 5.00
N ALA A 28 -30.82 1.94 4.78
CA ALA A 28 -29.90 0.89 4.37
C ALA A 28 -29.21 1.21 3.03
N LYS A 29 -29.95 1.75 2.04
CA LYS A 29 -29.37 2.18 0.75
C LYS A 29 -28.41 3.38 0.92
N LYS A 30 -28.67 4.26 1.88
CA LYS A 30 -27.81 5.41 2.20
C LYS A 30 -26.53 4.97 2.92
N GLU A 31 -26.60 4.01 3.84
CA GLU A 31 -25.42 3.41 4.48
C GLU A 31 -24.57 2.63 3.49
N LYS A 32 -25.19 1.82 2.62
CA LYS A 32 -24.46 1.09 1.56
C LYS A 32 -23.80 2.06 0.56
N LYS A 33 -24.41 3.21 0.27
CA LYS A 33 -23.82 4.28 -0.56
C LYS A 33 -22.74 5.07 0.17
N LYS A 34 -22.82 5.22 1.50
CA LYS A 34 -21.78 5.86 2.33
C LYS A 34 -20.55 4.95 2.45
N ALA A 35 -20.75 3.64 2.64
CA ALA A 35 -19.70 2.62 2.61
C ALA A 35 -19.00 2.55 1.24
N LYS A 36 -19.77 2.58 0.13
CA LYS A 36 -19.22 2.61 -1.23
C LYS A 36 -18.45 3.91 -1.58
N ARG A 37 -18.78 5.03 -0.94
CA ARG A 37 -18.03 6.29 -1.10
C ARG A 37 -16.75 6.34 -0.27
N ALA A 38 -16.73 5.71 0.90
CA ALA A 38 -15.53 5.58 1.73
C ALA A 38 -14.51 4.60 1.12
N ALA A 39 -14.96 3.55 0.43
CA ALA A 39 -14.10 2.62 -0.31
C ALA A 39 -13.54 3.21 -1.64
N ALA A 40 -13.96 4.40 -2.05
CA ALA A 40 -13.53 5.05 -3.29
C ALA A 40 -12.37 6.06 -3.08
N ASP A 41 -11.89 6.23 -1.84
CA ASP A 41 -10.88 7.23 -1.47
C ASP A 41 -9.42 6.74 -1.64
N ASP A 42 -9.21 5.46 -1.99
CA ASP A 42 -7.88 4.90 -2.34
C ASP A 42 -7.86 4.30 -3.76
N THR A 43 -8.88 4.64 -4.56
CA THR A 43 -8.82 4.43 -6.02
C THR A 43 -8.18 5.67 -6.63
N PRO A 44 -7.14 5.55 -7.46
CA PRO A 44 -6.58 6.69 -8.15
C PRO A 44 -7.69 7.44 -8.92
N PRO A 45 -7.81 8.77 -8.80
CA PRO A 45 -8.76 9.52 -9.59
C PRO A 45 -8.45 9.34 -11.09
N PRO A 46 -9.46 9.35 -11.98
CA PRO A 46 -9.23 9.26 -13.42
C PRO A 46 -8.44 10.50 -13.87
N SER A 47 -7.14 10.31 -14.13
CA SER A 47 -6.28 11.36 -14.66
C SER A 47 -6.67 11.65 -16.11
N LYS A 48 -6.85 12.94 -16.40
CA LYS A 48 -7.20 13.47 -17.71
C LYS A 48 -6.12 13.08 -18.73
N LYS A 49 -6.56 12.65 -19.91
CA LYS A 49 -5.76 12.23 -21.08
C LYS A 49 -4.49 13.07 -21.26
N ALA A 50 -3.33 12.51 -20.91
CA ALA A 50 -2.04 12.98 -21.41
C ALA A 50 -1.74 12.22 -22.71
N LYS A 51 -1.48 12.99 -23.78
CA LYS A 51 -1.26 12.48 -25.13
C LYS A 51 -0.05 11.54 -25.16
N THR A 52 -0.25 10.36 -25.72
CA THR A 52 0.80 9.41 -26.07
C THR A 52 1.67 9.97 -27.18
N ASN A 53 2.98 10.07 -26.94
CA ASN A 53 3.95 10.07 -28.02
C ASN A 53 5.03 9.05 -27.67
N GLY A 54 5.09 7.98 -28.46
CA GLY A 54 6.13 6.98 -28.38
C GLY A 54 7.46 7.55 -28.88
N LYS A 55 8.44 7.64 -27.99
CA LYS A 55 9.86 7.50 -28.31
C LYS A 55 10.60 7.20 -27.02
N ALA A 56 11.34 6.10 -27.01
CA ALA A 56 12.32 5.81 -25.97
C ALA A 56 13.40 6.90 -26.06
N GLY A 57 13.32 7.90 -25.18
CA GLY A 57 14.27 8.99 -25.09
C GLY A 57 14.32 9.41 -23.65
N LYS A 58 15.52 9.49 -23.07
CA LYS A 58 15.78 9.99 -21.71
C LYS A 58 14.84 11.15 -21.42
N THR A 59 13.80 10.89 -20.64
CA THR A 59 12.93 11.94 -20.14
C THR A 59 13.83 12.86 -19.34
N ASP A 60 13.85 14.14 -19.71
CA ASP A 60 14.57 15.14 -18.92
C ASP A 60 14.03 15.07 -17.49
N THR A 61 14.86 14.50 -16.61
CA THR A 61 14.47 14.09 -15.26
C THR A 61 14.09 15.33 -14.44
N ALA A 62 14.80 16.44 -14.66
CA ALA A 62 14.50 17.71 -14.02
C ALA A 62 13.15 18.28 -14.50
N ALA A 63 12.88 18.25 -15.82
CA ALA A 63 11.63 18.73 -16.37
C ALA A 63 10.41 17.91 -15.91
N TRP A 64 10.54 16.58 -15.84
CA TRP A 64 9.46 15.71 -15.37
C TRP A 64 9.15 15.97 -13.89
N ARG A 65 10.19 16.08 -13.05
CA ARG A 65 10.04 16.37 -11.62
C ARG A 65 9.38 17.72 -11.37
N LYS A 66 9.75 18.75 -12.13
CA LYS A 66 9.11 20.07 -12.08
C LYS A 66 7.64 20.02 -12.49
N THR A 67 7.31 19.20 -13.48
CA THR A 67 5.93 19.06 -13.98
C THR A 67 5.02 18.36 -12.96
N HIS A 68 5.56 17.43 -12.18
CA HIS A 68 4.80 16.60 -11.22
C HIS A 68 5.02 17.01 -9.76
N ASP A 69 5.63 18.17 -9.51
CA ASP A 69 5.94 18.70 -8.18
C ASP A 69 6.73 17.72 -7.29
N VAL A 70 7.74 17.07 -7.86
CA VAL A 70 8.59 16.11 -7.16
C VAL A 70 9.92 16.75 -6.81
N LYS A 71 10.24 16.79 -5.51
CA LYS A 71 11.55 17.19 -4.99
C LYS A 71 12.30 15.95 -4.49
N VAL A 72 13.60 15.84 -4.83
CA VAL A 72 14.47 14.75 -4.40
C VAL A 72 15.67 15.34 -3.68
N GLU A 73 16.05 14.78 -2.53
CA GLU A 73 17.23 15.19 -1.77
C GLU A 73 17.94 13.95 -1.18
N PRO A 74 19.27 13.79 -1.37
CA PRO A 74 20.10 14.52 -2.33
C PRO A 74 19.72 14.16 -3.78
N ASP A 75 19.68 15.15 -4.67
CA ASP A 75 19.47 14.90 -6.10
C ASP A 75 20.81 14.72 -6.80
N ASP A 76 21.22 13.47 -6.96
CA ASP A 76 22.42 13.08 -7.72
C ASP A 76 22.10 12.73 -9.18
N GLY A 77 20.83 12.84 -9.60
CA GLY A 77 20.38 12.45 -10.94
C GLY A 77 20.44 10.95 -11.25
N SER A 78 20.86 10.11 -10.29
CA SER A 78 21.06 8.67 -10.50
C SER A 78 19.76 7.90 -10.74
N PHE A 79 18.64 8.43 -10.22
CA PHE A 79 17.34 7.76 -10.21
C PHE A 79 16.30 8.53 -11.03
N ALA A 80 16.27 8.24 -12.34
CA ALA A 80 15.28 8.78 -13.26
C ALA A 80 13.87 8.23 -12.94
N PRO A 81 12.83 9.08 -12.90
CA PRO A 81 11.47 8.66 -12.62
C PRO A 81 10.91 7.76 -13.73
N GLN A 82 10.14 6.75 -13.32
CA GLN A 82 9.49 5.78 -14.21
C GLN A 82 8.02 6.14 -14.39
N GLY A 83 7.76 7.12 -15.26
CA GLY A 83 6.43 7.72 -15.46
C GLY A 83 5.47 6.88 -16.30
N THR A 84 5.94 5.81 -16.93
CA THR A 84 5.12 4.90 -17.75
C THR A 84 5.17 3.46 -17.23
N TRP A 85 4.13 2.68 -17.50
CA TRP A 85 4.13 1.24 -17.19
C TRP A 85 5.24 0.48 -17.90
N ARG A 86 5.70 0.95 -19.07
CA ARG A 86 6.83 0.34 -19.79
C ARG A 86 8.14 0.53 -19.00
N GLU A 87 8.38 1.72 -18.47
CA GLU A 87 9.57 2.01 -17.65
C GLU A 87 9.52 1.29 -16.31
N ALA A 88 8.33 1.21 -15.70
CA ALA A 88 8.10 0.57 -14.41
C ALA A 88 8.52 -0.91 -14.37
N ARG A 89 8.44 -1.62 -15.51
CA ARG A 89 8.84 -3.02 -15.67
C ARG A 89 10.31 -3.31 -15.37
N SER A 90 11.16 -2.28 -15.33
CA SER A 90 12.56 -2.41 -14.92
C SER A 90 12.75 -2.51 -13.40
N SER A 91 11.79 -2.01 -12.61
CA SER A 91 11.83 -2.01 -11.14
C SER A 91 10.78 -2.91 -10.50
N VAL A 92 9.70 -3.20 -11.23
CA VAL A 92 8.54 -3.96 -10.75
C VAL A 92 8.28 -5.14 -11.69
N ALA A 93 8.02 -6.31 -11.12
CA ALA A 93 7.77 -7.55 -11.86
C ALA A 93 6.52 -7.44 -12.76
N GLU A 94 6.58 -8.06 -13.95
CA GLU A 94 5.52 -7.99 -14.96
C GLU A 94 4.11 -8.33 -14.45
N PRO A 95 3.90 -9.40 -13.65
CA PRO A 95 2.54 -9.73 -13.17
C PRO A 95 1.92 -8.62 -12.33
N LEU A 96 2.73 -7.87 -11.58
CA LEU A 96 2.27 -6.77 -10.74
C LEU A 96 1.92 -5.54 -11.58
N VAL A 97 2.73 -5.22 -12.59
CA VAL A 97 2.45 -4.15 -13.56
C VAL A 97 1.18 -4.46 -14.34
N ALA A 98 1.02 -5.70 -14.81
CA ALA A 98 -0.16 -6.16 -15.52
C ALA A 98 -1.44 -6.03 -14.67
N GLN A 99 -1.36 -6.30 -13.35
CA GLN A 99 -2.49 -6.07 -12.43
C GLN A 99 -2.86 -4.58 -12.32
N CYS A 100 -1.87 -3.68 -12.30
CA CYS A 100 -2.11 -2.24 -12.33
C CYS A 100 -2.80 -1.79 -13.64
N GLU A 101 -2.35 -2.30 -14.78
CA GLU A 101 -2.95 -2.04 -16.09
C GLU A 101 -4.37 -2.62 -16.17
N GLY A 102 -4.60 -3.84 -15.66
CA GLY A 102 -5.91 -4.49 -15.59
C GLY A 102 -6.94 -3.77 -14.71
N LYS A 103 -6.48 -3.03 -13.70
CA LYS A 103 -7.32 -2.10 -12.91
C LYS A 103 -7.69 -0.82 -13.65
N GLY A 104 -7.14 -0.58 -14.84
CA GLY A 104 -7.41 0.61 -15.64
C GLY A 104 -6.63 1.85 -15.19
N TRP A 105 -5.52 1.70 -14.47
CA TRP A 105 -4.68 2.84 -14.10
C TRP A 105 -3.86 3.30 -15.30
N ALA A 106 -3.97 4.58 -15.66
CA ALA A 106 -3.36 5.11 -16.88
C ALA A 106 -1.82 5.14 -16.81
N SER A 107 -1.27 5.47 -15.65
CA SER A 107 0.17 5.56 -15.40
C SER A 107 0.47 5.41 -13.90
N PRO A 108 1.73 5.12 -13.52
CA PRO A 108 2.19 5.24 -12.14
C PRO A 108 1.91 6.62 -11.57
N THR A 109 1.65 6.70 -10.26
CA THR A 109 1.58 8.01 -9.58
C THR A 109 2.97 8.62 -9.44
N PRO A 110 3.10 9.95 -9.25
CA PRO A 110 4.43 10.57 -9.18
C PRO A 110 5.33 10.00 -8.09
N VAL A 111 4.77 9.71 -6.90
CA VAL A 111 5.51 9.09 -5.80
C VAL A 111 5.95 7.67 -6.14
N GLN A 112 5.12 6.89 -6.84
CA GLN A 112 5.48 5.54 -7.30
C GLN A 112 6.62 5.59 -8.33
N ALA A 113 6.45 6.41 -9.37
CA ALA A 113 7.40 6.59 -10.46
C ALA A 113 8.80 6.97 -9.95
N GLN A 114 8.88 7.84 -8.93
CA GLN A 114 10.16 8.26 -8.36
C GLN A 114 10.76 7.26 -7.36
N CYS A 115 9.92 6.54 -6.60
CA CYS A 115 10.40 5.60 -5.57
C CYS A 115 10.86 4.25 -6.12
N TRP A 116 10.16 3.69 -7.11
CA TRP A 116 10.47 2.36 -7.64
C TRP A 116 11.92 2.16 -8.11
N PRO A 117 12.54 3.05 -8.91
CA PRO A 117 13.95 2.88 -9.30
C PRO A 117 14.93 2.93 -8.13
N VAL A 118 14.58 3.62 -7.04
CA VAL A 118 15.43 3.72 -5.84
C VAL A 118 15.30 2.46 -4.99
N LEU A 119 14.05 2.04 -4.74
CA LEU A 119 13.74 0.88 -3.92
C LEU A 119 14.13 -0.45 -4.58
N SER A 120 14.06 -0.56 -5.90
CA SER A 120 14.49 -1.77 -6.63
C SER A 120 15.99 -2.02 -6.50
N GLN A 121 16.79 -0.96 -6.29
CA GLN A 121 18.21 -1.05 -5.97
C GLN A 121 18.50 -1.32 -4.48
N GLY A 122 17.46 -1.46 -3.65
CA GLY A 122 17.60 -1.73 -2.22
C GLY A 122 18.11 -0.55 -1.40
N ARG A 123 17.93 0.68 -1.90
CA ARG A 123 18.29 1.93 -1.21
C ARG A 123 17.17 2.39 -0.29
N ASP A 124 17.54 3.01 0.83
CA ASP A 124 16.59 3.64 1.75
C ASP A 124 16.02 4.92 1.14
N VAL A 125 14.73 5.16 1.38
CA VAL A 125 14.00 6.33 0.87
C VAL A 125 13.22 6.95 2.03
N VAL A 126 12.96 8.25 1.97
CA VAL A 126 11.85 8.88 2.72
C VAL A 126 10.95 9.57 1.70
N ALA A 127 9.68 9.19 1.62
CA ALA A 127 8.74 9.72 0.64
C ALA A 127 7.59 10.45 1.33
N VAL A 128 7.51 11.75 1.07
CA VAL A 128 6.44 12.62 1.56
C VAL A 128 5.50 12.92 0.40
N ALA A 129 4.24 12.54 0.56
CA ALA A 129 3.19 12.79 -0.42
C ALA A 129 1.82 12.82 0.28
N GLU A 130 0.81 13.41 -0.35
CA GLU A 130 -0.55 13.51 0.18
C GLU A 130 -1.20 12.14 0.40
N THR A 131 -2.25 12.08 1.23
CA THR A 131 -3.07 10.86 1.38
C THR A 131 -3.72 10.48 0.04
N GLY A 132 -3.82 9.19 -0.28
CA GLY A 132 -4.36 8.71 -1.56
C GLY A 132 -3.40 8.84 -2.76
N SER A 133 -2.17 9.29 -2.57
CA SER A 133 -1.13 9.37 -3.63
C SER A 133 -0.56 8.01 -4.07
N GLY A 134 -1.01 6.89 -3.46
CA GLY A 134 -0.55 5.55 -3.81
C GLY A 134 0.78 5.12 -3.18
N LYS A 135 1.16 5.71 -2.03
CA LYS A 135 2.39 5.36 -1.28
C LYS A 135 2.49 3.87 -0.94
N THR A 136 1.37 3.21 -0.62
CA THR A 136 1.33 1.78 -0.30
C THR A 136 1.94 0.92 -1.40
N LEU A 137 1.62 1.23 -2.66
CA LEU A 137 2.17 0.52 -3.81
C LEU A 137 3.54 1.06 -4.26
N ALA A 138 3.89 2.28 -3.85
CA ALA A 138 5.24 2.82 -4.07
C ALA A 138 6.30 1.95 -3.37
N PHE A 139 6.05 1.50 -2.13
CA PHE A 139 6.94 0.55 -1.46
C PHE A 139 6.56 -0.92 -1.67
N GLY A 140 5.27 -1.23 -1.82
CA GLY A 140 4.78 -2.61 -1.86
C GLY A 140 5.20 -3.36 -3.13
N LEU A 141 5.12 -2.73 -4.30
CA LEU A 141 5.38 -3.43 -5.56
C LEU A 141 6.86 -3.82 -5.75
N PRO A 142 7.86 -2.96 -5.47
CA PRO A 142 9.27 -3.37 -5.50
C PRO A 142 9.57 -4.48 -4.49
N ALA A 143 9.00 -4.40 -3.28
CA ALA A 143 9.20 -5.41 -2.24
C ALA A 143 8.63 -6.78 -2.67
N LEU A 144 7.43 -6.81 -3.25
CA LEU A 144 6.82 -8.02 -3.79
C LEU A 144 7.56 -8.56 -5.02
N SER A 145 8.11 -7.69 -5.85
CA SER A 145 8.93 -8.08 -7.01
C SER A 145 10.21 -8.79 -6.57
N LYS A 146 10.87 -8.23 -5.56
CA LYS A 146 12.04 -8.85 -4.93
C LYS A 146 11.69 -10.18 -4.28
N PHE A 147 10.57 -10.23 -3.54
CA PHE A 147 10.08 -11.46 -2.95
C PHE A 147 9.85 -12.56 -4.00
N ALA A 148 9.17 -12.24 -5.10
CA ALA A 148 8.90 -13.19 -6.18
C ALA A 148 10.20 -13.71 -6.81
N ALA A 149 11.18 -12.84 -7.04
CA ALA A 149 12.48 -13.21 -7.58
C ALA A 149 13.29 -14.10 -6.62
N ASP A 150 13.26 -13.81 -5.31
CA ASP A 150 13.93 -14.61 -4.29
C ASP A 150 13.27 -15.98 -4.13
N ASP A 151 11.93 -16.04 -4.16
CA ASP A 151 11.19 -17.30 -3.99
C ASP A 151 11.36 -18.25 -5.18
N ALA A 152 11.46 -17.70 -6.40
CA ALA A 152 11.77 -18.49 -7.59
C ALA A 152 13.15 -19.15 -7.53
N LYS A 153 14.11 -18.54 -6.82
CA LYS A 153 15.47 -19.08 -6.65
C LYS A 153 15.55 -20.12 -5.54
N ALA A 154 14.87 -19.87 -4.42
CA ALA A 154 14.93 -20.74 -3.25
C ALA A 154 13.60 -20.69 -2.48
N PRO A 155 12.67 -21.63 -2.75
CA PRO A 155 11.39 -21.70 -2.05
C PRO A 155 11.61 -21.89 -0.55
N ARG A 156 11.18 -20.92 0.27
CA ARG A 156 11.37 -20.97 1.72
C ARG A 156 10.25 -21.77 2.42
N LYS A 157 10.60 -22.77 3.23
CA LYS A 157 9.70 -23.41 4.21
C LYS A 157 9.72 -22.62 5.53
N ASN A 158 8.60 -22.59 6.27
CA ASN A 158 8.45 -21.82 7.53
C ASN A 158 8.84 -20.34 7.41
N ARG A 159 8.11 -19.60 6.55
CA ARG A 159 8.46 -18.22 6.21
C ARG A 159 8.11 -17.24 7.34
N GLN A 160 9.09 -16.44 7.72
CA GLN A 160 8.90 -15.17 8.41
C GLN A 160 8.62 -14.05 7.39
N PRO A 161 7.88 -13.00 7.77
CA PRO A 161 7.62 -11.88 6.88
C PRO A 161 8.92 -11.20 6.42
N ALA A 162 9.09 -11.07 5.10
CA ALA A 162 10.21 -10.38 4.45
C ALA A 162 9.94 -8.88 4.24
N MET A 163 8.66 -8.49 4.28
CA MET A 163 8.20 -7.11 4.29
C MET A 163 7.41 -6.86 5.57
N LEU A 164 7.76 -5.81 6.31
CA LEU A 164 6.98 -5.28 7.42
C LEU A 164 6.50 -3.88 7.06
N VAL A 165 5.28 -3.53 7.46
CA VAL A 165 4.72 -2.19 7.31
C VAL A 165 4.15 -1.78 8.65
N LEU A 166 4.66 -0.69 9.22
CA LEU A 166 4.17 -0.17 10.49
C LEU A 166 3.13 0.90 10.26
N ALA A 167 1.96 0.72 10.86
CA ALA A 167 0.86 1.68 10.83
C ALA A 167 0.57 2.21 12.24
N PRO A 168 0.29 3.52 12.41
CA PRO A 168 0.07 4.10 13.74
C PRO A 168 -1.30 3.73 14.32
N THR A 169 -2.29 3.41 13.47
CA THR A 169 -3.63 3.00 13.90
C THR A 169 -4.07 1.71 13.24
N ARG A 170 -5.07 1.06 13.83
CA ARG A 170 -5.67 -0.17 13.32
C ARG A 170 -6.27 0.04 11.93
N GLU A 171 -6.95 1.16 11.72
CA GLU A 171 -7.66 1.47 10.49
C GLU A 171 -6.68 1.60 9.32
N LEU A 172 -5.55 2.29 9.54
CA LEU A 172 -4.49 2.42 8.53
C LEU A 172 -3.77 1.09 8.25
N ALA A 173 -3.61 0.25 9.28
CA ALA A 173 -3.08 -1.10 9.11
C ALA A 173 -3.99 -1.94 8.20
N CYS A 174 -5.30 -1.93 8.47
CA CYS A 174 -6.29 -2.65 7.65
C CYS A 174 -6.31 -2.13 6.20
N GLN A 175 -6.30 -0.81 5.98
CA GLN A 175 -6.28 -0.24 4.64
C GLN A 175 -5.03 -0.66 3.85
N SER A 176 -3.86 -0.55 4.48
CA SER A 176 -2.61 -0.97 3.82
C SER A 176 -2.61 -2.48 3.54
N TYR A 177 -3.14 -3.29 4.47
CA TYR A 177 -3.28 -4.73 4.30
C TYR A 177 -4.19 -5.08 3.11
N GLU A 178 -5.36 -4.46 2.97
CA GLU A 178 -6.30 -4.74 1.88
C GLU A 178 -5.65 -4.51 0.51
N VAL A 179 -4.92 -3.40 0.36
CA VAL A 179 -4.18 -3.10 -0.86
C VAL A 179 -3.07 -4.13 -1.09
N LEU A 180 -2.25 -4.42 -0.08
CA LEU A 180 -1.10 -5.31 -0.24
C LEU A 180 -1.48 -6.78 -0.42
N ASP A 181 -2.54 -7.26 0.25
CA ASP A 181 -3.01 -8.64 0.16
C ASP A 181 -3.44 -8.99 -1.28
N GLU A 182 -4.07 -8.04 -1.97
CA GLU A 182 -4.43 -8.23 -3.38
C GLU A 182 -3.20 -8.49 -4.26
N PHE A 183 -2.15 -7.66 -4.14
CA PHE A 183 -0.93 -7.83 -4.92
C PHE A 183 -0.06 -9.01 -4.44
N CYS A 184 -0.10 -9.36 -3.15
CA CYS A 184 0.56 -10.55 -2.63
C CYS A 184 0.06 -11.81 -3.34
N LYS A 185 -1.26 -11.94 -3.54
CA LYS A 185 -1.88 -13.09 -4.21
C LYS A 185 -1.36 -13.28 -5.64
N ILE A 186 -1.07 -12.19 -6.36
CA ILE A 186 -0.55 -12.24 -7.74
C ILE A 186 0.81 -12.94 -7.80
N VAL A 187 1.64 -12.79 -6.78
CA VAL A 187 2.98 -13.41 -6.70
C VAL A 187 3.02 -14.66 -5.82
N GLY A 188 1.86 -15.25 -5.48
CA GLY A 188 1.78 -16.42 -4.60
C GLY A 188 2.23 -16.15 -3.16
N ALA A 189 2.30 -14.89 -2.75
CA ALA A 189 2.64 -14.46 -1.40
C ALA A 189 1.40 -14.40 -0.51
N ARG A 190 1.62 -14.42 0.81
CA ARG A 190 0.58 -14.13 1.80
C ARG A 190 0.89 -12.86 2.57
N CYS A 191 -0.13 -12.02 2.71
CA CYS A 191 -0.11 -10.87 3.59
C CYS A 191 -0.79 -11.23 4.92
N ALA A 192 -0.29 -10.70 6.02
CA ALA A 192 -0.92 -10.78 7.33
C ALA A 192 -1.06 -9.38 7.92
N VAL A 193 -1.99 -9.25 8.88
CA VAL A 193 -2.21 -8.00 9.60
C VAL A 193 -2.27 -8.23 11.10
N ALA A 194 -1.60 -7.37 11.87
CA ALA A 194 -1.49 -7.47 13.33
C ALA A 194 -1.83 -6.14 14.02
N TYR A 195 -2.86 -6.13 14.85
CA TYR A 195 -3.25 -4.95 15.62
C TYR A 195 -4.02 -5.32 16.91
N GLY A 196 -4.00 -4.40 17.89
CA GLY A 196 -4.70 -4.53 19.17
C GLY A 196 -6.23 -4.55 19.06
N GLY A 197 -6.90 -5.12 20.07
CA GLY A 197 -8.37 -5.12 20.14
C GLY A 197 -9.09 -6.16 19.26
N ALA A 198 -8.35 -7.06 18.61
CA ALA A 198 -8.88 -8.24 17.94
C ALA A 198 -8.23 -9.52 18.46
N PRO A 199 -8.89 -10.69 18.30
CA PRO A 199 -8.41 -11.97 18.83
C PRO A 199 -6.98 -12.29 18.39
N ARG A 200 -6.10 -12.48 19.37
CA ARG A 200 -4.67 -12.74 19.15
C ARG A 200 -4.45 -14.03 18.37
N HIS A 201 -5.13 -15.11 18.75
CA HIS A 201 -4.95 -16.43 18.15
C HIS A 201 -5.29 -16.48 16.66
N GLU A 202 -6.26 -15.69 16.21
CA GLU A 202 -6.60 -15.61 14.79
C GLU A 202 -5.47 -14.96 13.98
N GLN A 203 -4.94 -13.84 14.48
CA GLN A 203 -3.80 -13.16 13.87
C GLN A 203 -2.55 -14.05 13.90
N GLN A 204 -2.29 -14.76 15.01
CA GLN A 204 -1.14 -15.67 15.10
C GLN A 204 -1.16 -16.78 14.04
N ARG A 205 -2.34 -17.26 13.65
CA ARG A 205 -2.48 -18.25 12.58
C ARG A 205 -2.13 -17.68 11.21
N THR A 206 -2.41 -16.40 10.96
CA THR A 206 -2.10 -15.75 9.67
C THR A 206 -0.62 -15.38 9.54
N LEU A 207 0.08 -15.19 10.67
CA LEU A 207 1.52 -14.91 10.68
C LEU A 207 2.39 -16.07 10.17
N LYS A 208 1.96 -17.32 10.38
CA LYS A 208 2.66 -18.50 9.83
C LYS A 208 2.78 -18.33 8.32
N ASN A 209 3.93 -18.63 7.70
CA ASN A 209 4.27 -18.46 6.28
C ASN A 209 3.71 -17.18 5.61
N CYS A 210 3.71 -16.04 6.30
CA CYS A 210 3.42 -14.76 5.68
C CYS A 210 4.71 -14.19 5.05
N ALA A 211 4.57 -13.54 3.89
CA ALA A 211 5.64 -12.85 3.20
C ALA A 211 5.66 -11.36 3.56
N ALA A 212 4.47 -10.81 3.80
CA ALA A 212 4.21 -9.43 4.13
C ALA A 212 3.42 -9.35 5.43
N LEU A 213 3.82 -8.45 6.32
CA LEU A 213 3.11 -8.16 7.57
C LEU A 213 2.84 -6.66 7.66
N VAL A 214 1.57 -6.29 7.86
CA VAL A 214 1.18 -4.94 8.26
C VAL A 214 0.83 -4.94 9.74
N ALA A 215 1.44 -4.10 10.55
CA ALA A 215 1.23 -4.15 12.00
C ALA A 215 1.15 -2.79 12.68
N THR A 216 0.41 -2.72 13.78
CA THR A 216 0.57 -1.64 14.75
C THR A 216 1.69 -1.99 15.74
N PRO A 217 2.48 -1.00 16.21
CA PRO A 217 3.67 -1.27 17.04
C PRO A 217 3.40 -2.10 18.29
N GLY A 218 2.29 -1.82 19.00
CA GLY A 218 1.95 -2.55 20.24
C GLY A 218 1.75 -4.04 20.01
N ARG A 219 0.89 -4.41 19.05
CA ARG A 219 0.62 -5.83 18.75
C ARG A 219 1.83 -6.53 18.11
N LEU A 220 2.62 -5.81 17.32
CA LEU A 220 3.87 -6.35 16.80
C LEU A 220 4.80 -6.75 17.93
N LYS A 221 4.96 -5.88 18.93
CA LYS A 221 5.78 -6.16 20.11
C LYS A 221 5.27 -7.39 20.86
N ASP A 222 3.96 -7.50 21.09
CA ASP A 222 3.35 -8.67 21.76
C ASP A 222 3.70 -10.00 21.07
N PHE A 223 3.74 -10.02 19.73
CA PHE A 223 4.07 -11.20 18.93
C PHE A 223 5.56 -11.49 18.84
N ILE A 224 6.42 -10.51 19.10
CA ILE A 224 7.85 -10.77 19.18
C ILE A 224 8.23 -11.24 20.58
N ASP A 225 7.62 -10.67 21.62
CA ASP A 225 7.84 -11.06 23.01
C ASP A 225 7.38 -12.49 23.31
N ASP A 226 6.34 -12.99 22.61
CA ASP A 226 5.84 -14.36 22.77
C ASP A 226 6.49 -15.40 21.84
N GLY A 227 7.44 -14.98 21.00
CA GLY A 227 8.11 -15.84 20.03
C GLY A 227 7.29 -16.24 18.79
N SER A 228 6.12 -15.62 18.54
CA SER A 228 5.34 -15.83 17.31
C SER A 228 6.01 -15.21 16.08
N LEU A 229 6.86 -14.20 16.29
CA LEU A 229 7.70 -13.54 15.28
C LEU A 229 9.14 -13.49 15.78
N ASP A 230 10.09 -13.79 14.89
CA ASP A 230 11.50 -13.77 15.25
C ASP A 230 12.01 -12.35 15.50
N GLN A 231 13.08 -12.23 16.31
CA GLN A 231 13.72 -10.95 16.63
C GLN A 231 14.30 -10.22 15.39
N CYS A 232 14.51 -10.91 14.27
CA CYS A 232 14.85 -10.26 12.99
C CYS A 232 13.74 -9.29 12.54
N THR A 233 12.48 -9.58 12.85
CA THR A 233 11.35 -8.66 12.65
C THR A 233 11.46 -7.41 13.54
N ASN A 234 12.10 -7.55 14.71
CA ASN A 234 12.40 -6.48 15.65
C ASN A 234 13.54 -5.56 15.16
N GLN A 235 14.57 -6.11 14.48
CA GLN A 235 15.63 -5.31 13.87
C GLN A 235 15.10 -4.42 12.74
N ILE A 236 14.15 -4.95 11.98
CA ILE A 236 13.38 -4.17 11.02
C ILE A 236 12.69 -3.04 11.81
N SER A 237 11.86 -3.33 12.81
CA SER A 237 11.15 -2.35 13.66
C SER A 237 12.01 -1.20 14.25
N ARG A 238 13.25 -1.48 14.67
CA ARG A 238 14.13 -0.50 15.36
C ARG A 238 14.73 0.59 14.47
N ARG A 239 14.64 0.48 13.14
CA ARG A 239 15.07 1.55 12.21
C ARG A 239 14.04 2.68 12.06
N PHE A 240 12.87 2.61 12.72
CA PHE A 240 11.69 3.43 12.42
C PHE A 240 11.31 4.49 13.46
N SER A 241 12.27 5.15 14.11
CA SER A 241 11.95 6.31 14.93
C SER A 241 12.18 7.60 14.15
N ALA A 242 11.12 8.42 14.07
CA ALA A 242 11.02 9.74 13.45
C ALA A 242 10.56 9.77 11.97
N HIS A 243 9.26 10.05 11.79
CA HIS A 243 8.60 10.52 10.55
C HIS A 243 8.29 9.48 9.47
N GLY A 244 7.03 9.01 9.48
CA GLY A 244 6.26 8.69 8.27
C GLY A 244 6.83 7.67 7.29
N TYR A 245 6.45 6.40 7.47
CA TYR A 245 6.33 5.36 6.44
C TYR A 245 7.44 5.31 5.37
N ILE A 246 8.52 4.54 5.59
CA ILE A 246 9.24 3.75 4.56
C ILE A 246 9.92 2.52 5.20
N MET A 247 10.00 1.38 4.50
CA MET A 247 10.87 0.24 4.82
C MET A 247 11.61 -0.28 3.60
N THR A 248 12.90 -0.57 3.79
CA THR A 248 13.72 -1.42 2.91
C THR A 248 13.87 -2.83 3.51
N SER A 249 14.06 -3.81 2.63
CA SER A 249 14.59 -5.12 2.98
C SER A 249 15.81 -5.41 2.10
N THR A 250 17.01 -5.41 2.69
CA THR A 250 18.21 -6.01 2.11
C THR A 250 18.94 -6.86 3.16
N PRO A 251 19.56 -7.99 2.79
CA PRO A 251 20.23 -8.90 3.73
C PRO A 251 21.62 -8.42 4.21
N SER A 252 22.03 -7.19 3.89
CA SER A 252 23.45 -6.79 3.96
C SER A 252 23.87 -5.93 5.15
N THR A 253 23.02 -5.67 6.15
CA THR A 253 23.49 -5.00 7.38
C THR A 253 23.78 -6.00 8.49
N ARG A 254 24.92 -6.67 8.35
CA ARG A 254 25.63 -7.35 9.43
C ARG A 254 26.79 -6.45 9.85
N ARG A 255 26.52 -5.51 10.76
CA ARG A 255 27.42 -4.71 11.62
C ARG A 255 26.65 -3.47 12.06
N LEU A 256 26.84 -3.02 13.30
CA LEU A 256 25.95 -2.18 14.12
C LEU A 256 24.87 -3.07 14.75
N PHE A 257 25.11 -3.83 15.81
CA PHE A 257 25.74 -3.47 17.09
C PHE A 257 26.33 -4.75 17.72
N ASP A 258 27.66 -4.89 17.66
CA ASP A 258 28.40 -5.53 18.75
C ASP A 258 28.83 -4.36 19.64
N GLY A 259 28.21 -4.25 20.82
CA GLY A 259 28.33 -3.14 21.75
C GLY A 259 27.08 -3.03 22.61
#